data_AF-A0A653A0V2-F1
#
_entry.id   AF-A0A653A0V2-F1
#
_cell.length_a   1.000
_cell.length_b   1.000
_cell.length_c   1.000
_cell.angle_alpha   90.00
_cell.angle_beta   90.00
_cell.angle_gamma   90.00
#
_symmetry.space_group_name_H-M   'P 1'
#
loop_
_entity.id
_entity.type
_entity.pdbx_description
1 polymer ?
#
loop_
_entity_poly.entity_id
_entity_poly.type
_entity_poly.pdbx_seq_one_letter_code
_entity_poly.pdbx_strand_id
1 'polypeptide(L)'
;MPGYDPMGEYQAAFKNPAKRAGYRHQYRFDISDADIEKQMKGYGLHHRLTNGEDVASFIDAALGNNGAMVSTVEKLRAGVPVGGMSPEADMDTGGASYFFTRIKKLPTAGGSSDTGLYFKKRMLRRMDAISYDHDAFGRVRDEYVSNHRGSTPEEWKQFARRGSNETIFKYSVTLLDNIDVIVVGSEREKQRLLEVFHNRKIMKLPDGRKVEDIVLVR
;
A
#
# COMPACT_ATOMS: atom_id res chain seq x y z
N MET A 1 4.35 25.77 -10.42
CA MET A 1 3.51 24.80 -11.16
C MET A 1 2.65 24.07 -10.14
N PRO A 2 1.32 23.96 -10.33
CA PRO A 2 0.45 23.18 -9.45
C PRO A 2 0.97 21.72 -9.36
N GLY A 3 1.13 21.18 -8.16
CA GLY A 3 1.59 19.80 -7.95
C GLY A 3 3.11 19.56 -8.05
N TYR A 4 3.92 20.58 -8.35
CA TYR A 4 5.37 20.47 -8.31
C TYR A 4 5.89 20.66 -6.87
N ASP A 5 6.34 19.57 -6.25
CA ASP A 5 7.02 19.57 -4.98
C ASP A 5 8.37 18.83 -5.08
N PRO A 6 9.50 19.55 -5.24
CA PRO A 6 10.82 18.92 -5.34
C PRO A 6 11.26 18.28 -4.02
N MET A 7 10.67 18.69 -2.89
CA MET A 7 10.94 18.10 -1.59
C MET A 7 10.16 16.80 -1.40
N GLY A 8 9.06 16.61 -2.13
CA GLY A 8 8.23 15.41 -2.06
C GLY A 8 7.63 15.18 -0.67
N GLU A 9 7.03 14.01 -0.50
CA GLU A 9 6.44 13.61 0.76
C GLU A 9 7.32 12.59 1.48
N TYR A 10 7.55 12.84 2.78
CA TYR A 10 8.14 11.86 3.66
C TYR A 10 7.06 10.91 4.15
N GLN A 11 7.37 9.62 4.15
CA GLN A 11 6.60 8.64 4.89
C GLN A 11 6.44 9.09 6.35
N ALA A 12 5.25 8.90 6.94
CA ALA A 12 5.06 9.30 8.33
C ALA A 12 5.88 8.37 9.24
N ALA A 13 6.87 8.93 9.93
CA ALA A 13 7.54 8.27 11.03
C ALA A 13 6.66 8.33 12.27
N PHE A 14 6.20 7.17 12.76
CA PHE A 14 5.16 7.10 13.80
C PHE A 14 5.54 7.77 15.14
N LYS A 15 6.84 7.86 15.46
CA LYS A 15 7.29 8.46 16.73
C LYS A 15 7.34 9.98 16.72
N ASN A 16 7.47 10.61 15.55
CA ASN A 16 7.45 12.08 15.44
C ASN A 16 7.24 12.50 13.97
N PRO A 17 6.03 12.93 13.57
CA PRO A 17 5.76 13.43 12.23
C PRO A 17 6.66 14.61 11.82
N ALA A 18 7.14 15.41 12.77
CA ALA A 18 8.03 16.54 12.51
C ALA A 18 9.47 16.11 12.20
N LYS A 19 9.86 14.86 12.52
CA LYS A 19 11.22 14.37 12.26
C LYS A 19 11.52 14.12 10.79
N ARG A 20 10.52 14.17 9.88
CA ARG A 20 10.68 13.92 8.43
C ARG A 20 11.63 12.74 8.16
N ALA A 21 11.41 11.64 8.86
CA ALA A 21 12.26 10.45 8.81
C ALA A 21 11.57 9.35 7.98
N GLY A 22 12.35 8.55 7.26
CA GLY A 22 11.84 7.50 6.36
C GLY A 22 12.09 7.80 4.89
N TYR A 23 11.54 6.99 3.99
CA TYR A 23 11.71 7.22 2.55
C TYR A 23 10.89 8.43 2.11
N ARG A 24 11.53 9.20 1.23
CA ARG A 24 10.92 10.31 0.53
C ARG A 24 10.45 9.81 -0.84
N HIS A 25 9.17 9.92 -1.12
CA HIS A 25 8.63 9.67 -2.45
C HIS A 25 8.16 10.96 -3.08
N GLN A 26 8.38 11.07 -4.38
CA GLN A 26 7.89 12.18 -5.18
C GLN A 26 6.63 11.74 -5.91
N TYR A 27 5.72 12.69 -6.08
CA TYR A 27 4.54 12.52 -6.91
C TYR A 27 4.80 13.12 -8.27
N ARG A 28 4.18 12.51 -9.28
CA ARG A 28 4.08 13.07 -10.62
C ARG A 28 3.42 14.44 -10.56
N PHE A 29 4.13 15.43 -11.09
CA PHE A 29 3.68 16.82 -11.16
C PHE A 29 2.62 17.03 -12.24
N ASP A 30 2.60 16.17 -13.26
CA ASP A 30 1.74 16.28 -14.43
C ASP A 30 0.33 15.69 -14.21
N ILE A 31 0.14 14.93 -13.13
CA ILE A 31 -1.15 14.39 -12.71
C ILE A 31 -1.43 14.91 -11.30
N SER A 32 -2.53 15.62 -11.09
CA SER A 32 -2.92 16.12 -9.76
C SER A 32 -3.75 15.11 -8.95
N ASP A 33 -3.93 15.36 -7.64
CA ASP A 33 -4.87 14.59 -6.83
C ASP A 33 -6.32 14.72 -7.33
N ALA A 34 -6.69 15.91 -7.83
CA ALA A 34 -8.02 16.15 -8.38
C ALA A 34 -8.26 15.33 -9.65
N ASP A 35 -7.24 15.18 -10.51
CA ASP A 35 -7.31 14.35 -11.71
C ASP A 35 -7.54 12.89 -11.34
N ILE A 36 -6.77 12.38 -10.38
CA ILE A 36 -6.90 11.01 -9.90
C ILE A 36 -8.26 10.78 -9.26
N GLU A 37 -8.73 11.69 -8.40
CA GLU A 37 -10.01 11.51 -7.73
C GLU A 37 -11.18 11.51 -8.72
N LYS A 38 -11.10 12.31 -9.78
CA LYS A 38 -12.09 12.33 -10.86
C LYS A 38 -12.04 11.07 -11.73
N GLN A 39 -10.86 10.70 -12.22
CA GLN A 39 -10.71 9.70 -13.27
C GLN A 39 -10.69 8.26 -12.74
N MET A 40 -10.12 8.08 -11.54
CA MET A 40 -10.00 6.82 -10.80
C MET A 40 -10.97 6.74 -9.62
N LYS A 41 -12.07 7.51 -9.64
CA LYS A 41 -13.13 7.44 -8.62
C LYS A 41 -13.59 5.99 -8.41
N GLY A 42 -13.67 5.58 -7.14
CA GLY A 42 -14.05 4.22 -6.76
C GLY A 42 -13.00 3.13 -6.99
N TYR A 43 -11.79 3.46 -7.44
CA TYR A 43 -10.66 2.53 -7.49
C TYR A 43 -9.71 2.71 -6.31
N GLY A 44 -8.96 1.66 -6.01
CA GLY A 44 -7.88 1.59 -5.05
C GLY A 44 -6.88 0.49 -5.41
N LEU A 45 -5.89 0.27 -4.55
CA LEU A 45 -4.81 -0.69 -4.76
C LEU A 45 -4.94 -1.84 -3.77
N HIS A 46 -5.36 -3.01 -4.24
CA HIS A 46 -5.59 -4.20 -3.43
C HIS A 46 -4.31 -5.00 -3.23
N HIS A 47 -3.99 -5.30 -1.97
CA HIS A 47 -2.97 -6.26 -1.57
C HIS A 47 -3.66 -7.42 -0.86
N ARG A 48 -3.42 -8.64 -1.35
CA ARG A 48 -3.95 -9.87 -0.76
C ARG A 48 -2.84 -10.57 0.01
N LEU A 49 -3.14 -10.99 1.24
CA LEU A 49 -2.27 -11.89 2.01
C LEU A 49 -2.35 -13.29 1.40
N THR A 50 -1.20 -13.85 1.01
CA THR A 50 -1.10 -15.15 0.31
C THR A 50 -0.61 -16.28 1.20
N ASN A 51 -0.13 -15.98 2.40
CA ASN A 51 0.47 -16.93 3.35
C ASN A 51 -0.53 -17.57 4.33
N GLY A 52 -1.83 -17.28 4.18
CA GLY A 52 -2.88 -17.80 5.08
C GLY A 52 -2.89 -17.15 6.46
N GLU A 53 -2.10 -16.11 6.70
CA GLU A 53 -2.20 -15.29 7.92
C GLU A 53 -3.53 -14.53 7.93
N ASP A 54 -4.15 -14.45 9.11
CA ASP A 54 -5.31 -13.59 9.32
C ASP A 54 -4.88 -12.11 9.30
N VAL A 55 -5.77 -11.26 8.79
CA VAL A 55 -5.47 -9.84 8.55
C VAL A 55 -5.11 -9.11 9.85
N ALA A 56 -5.74 -9.50 10.98
CA ALA A 56 -5.47 -8.88 12.27
C ALA A 56 -4.03 -9.14 12.75
N SER A 57 -3.56 -10.38 12.64
CA SER A 57 -2.18 -10.73 12.98
C SER A 57 -1.15 -10.00 12.10
N PHE A 58 -1.39 -9.93 10.79
CA PHE A 58 -0.53 -9.16 9.87
C PHE A 58 -0.47 -7.68 10.25
N ILE A 59 -1.63 -7.06 10.53
CA ILE A 59 -1.70 -5.64 10.90
C ILE A 59 -1.01 -5.40 12.25
N ASP A 60 -1.18 -6.29 13.22
CA ASP A 60 -0.49 -6.18 14.50
C ASP A 60 1.04 -6.22 14.32
N ALA A 61 1.55 -7.16 13.52
CA ALA A 61 2.96 -7.25 13.19
C ALA A 61 3.46 -6.01 12.42
N ALA A 62 2.71 -5.52 11.44
CA ALA A 62 3.05 -4.31 10.68
C ALA A 62 3.12 -3.07 11.60
N LEU A 63 2.15 -2.91 12.50
CA LEU A 63 2.13 -1.82 13.47
C LEU A 63 3.22 -1.96 14.53
N GLY A 64 3.60 -3.19 14.90
CA GLY A 64 4.78 -3.47 15.73
C GLY A 64 6.08 -3.00 15.08
N ASN A 65 6.16 -3.04 13.75
CA ASN A 65 7.27 -2.56 12.94
C ASN A 65 7.08 -1.10 12.46
N ASN A 66 6.59 -0.21 13.34
CA ASN A 66 6.32 1.21 13.07
C ASN A 66 5.27 1.49 11.97
N GLY A 67 4.42 0.52 11.61
CA GLY A 67 3.38 0.71 10.60
C GLY A 67 3.90 0.85 9.17
N ALA A 68 5.20 0.65 8.97
CA ALA A 68 5.79 0.60 7.66
C ALA A 68 5.79 -0.86 7.19
N MET A 69 5.17 -1.14 6.05
CA MET A 69 5.36 -2.41 5.37
C MET A 69 6.71 -2.30 4.65
N VAL A 70 7.77 -2.57 5.41
CA VAL A 70 9.16 -2.40 4.99
C VAL A 70 9.75 -3.71 4.57
N SER A 71 10.62 -3.65 3.57
CA SER A 71 11.53 -4.74 3.27
C SER A 71 12.40 -5.12 4.47
N THR A 72 12.76 -6.39 4.57
CA THR A 72 13.67 -6.92 5.61
C THR A 72 15.00 -6.14 5.67
N VAL A 73 15.46 -5.63 4.54
CA VAL A 73 16.65 -4.76 4.41
C VAL A 73 16.50 -3.44 5.19
N GLU A 74 15.29 -2.91 5.30
CA GLU A 74 15.03 -1.64 5.96
C GLU A 74 14.84 -1.78 7.47
N LYS A 75 14.43 -2.96 7.98
CA LYS A 75 14.49 -3.26 9.42
C LYS A 75 15.94 -3.18 9.91
N LEU A 76 16.87 -3.74 9.13
CA LEU A 76 18.31 -3.66 9.39
C LEU A 76 18.85 -2.23 9.33
N ARG A 77 18.48 -1.44 8.30
CA ARG A 77 18.94 -0.04 8.14
C ARG A 77 18.39 0.91 9.21
N ALA A 78 17.20 0.64 9.73
CA ALA A 78 16.57 1.43 10.80
C ALA A 78 17.09 1.08 12.21
N GLY A 79 18.06 0.17 12.34
CA GLY A 79 18.61 -0.28 13.62
C GLY A 79 17.59 -1.04 14.48
N VAL A 80 16.56 -1.61 13.86
CA VAL A 80 15.55 -2.44 14.53
C VAL A 80 16.09 -3.87 14.59
N PRO A 81 16.20 -4.49 15.78
CA PRO A 81 16.61 -5.89 15.89
C PRO A 81 15.66 -6.77 15.08
N VAL A 82 16.20 -7.51 14.11
CA VAL A 82 15.45 -8.53 13.38
C VAL A 82 15.24 -9.73 14.30
N GLY A 83 14.00 -9.93 14.74
CA GLY A 83 13.59 -11.10 15.54
C GLY A 83 12.16 -11.52 15.17
N GLY A 84 11.98 -12.81 14.89
CA GLY A 84 10.70 -13.42 14.51
C GLY A 84 10.62 -13.77 13.02
N MET A 85 10.39 -15.07 12.75
CA MET A 85 10.35 -15.82 11.47
C MET A 85 11.39 -15.45 10.40
N SER A 86 12.29 -16.40 10.12
CA SER A 86 13.52 -16.33 9.32
C SER A 86 13.62 -15.16 8.33
N PRO A 87 14.44 -14.14 8.65
CA PRO A 87 14.85 -13.10 7.71
C PRO A 87 15.50 -13.68 6.44
N GLU A 88 16.13 -14.86 6.53
CA GLU A 88 16.83 -15.48 5.41
C GLU A 88 15.88 -15.97 4.30
N ALA A 89 14.73 -16.54 4.64
CA ALA A 89 13.78 -17.10 3.66
C ALA A 89 13.07 -16.03 2.82
N ASP A 90 12.77 -14.87 3.43
CA ASP A 90 12.17 -13.73 2.74
C ASP A 90 13.17 -12.99 1.83
N MET A 91 14.47 -13.03 2.17
CA MET A 91 15.54 -12.41 1.36
C MET A 91 15.90 -13.24 0.11
N ASP A 92 15.66 -14.55 0.10
CA ASP A 92 16.03 -15.45 -1.00
C ASP A 92 15.13 -15.36 -2.25
N THR A 93 13.91 -14.83 -2.13
CA THR A 93 12.94 -14.76 -3.26
C THR A 93 13.05 -13.47 -4.09
N GLY A 94 13.85 -12.49 -3.67
CA GLY A 94 13.93 -11.18 -4.34
C GLY A 94 12.64 -10.32 -4.24
N GLY A 95 11.56 -10.84 -3.66
CA GLY A 95 10.28 -10.15 -3.44
C GLY A 95 10.27 -9.21 -2.23
N ALA A 96 11.28 -9.30 -1.36
CA ALA A 96 11.33 -8.55 -0.11
C ALA A 96 11.40 -7.03 -0.29
N SER A 97 11.83 -6.52 -1.45
CA SER A 97 12.10 -5.08 -1.67
C SER A 97 10.95 -4.29 -2.32
N TYR A 98 9.88 -4.97 -2.74
CA TYR A 98 8.81 -4.39 -3.55
C TYR A 98 7.43 -4.72 -2.98
N PHE A 99 6.59 -3.71 -2.86
CA PHE A 99 5.21 -3.89 -2.41
C PHE A 99 4.29 -4.04 -3.61
N PHE A 100 3.66 -5.22 -3.73
CA PHE A 100 2.81 -5.58 -4.85
C PHE A 100 1.35 -5.32 -4.54
N THR A 101 0.65 -4.69 -5.47
CA THR A 101 -0.77 -4.41 -5.40
C THR A 101 -1.43 -4.65 -6.75
N ARG A 102 -2.76 -4.72 -6.75
CA ARG A 102 -3.58 -4.75 -7.96
C ARG A 102 -4.52 -3.57 -7.96
N ILE A 103 -4.68 -2.91 -9.09
CA ILE A 103 -5.69 -1.87 -9.27
C ILE A 103 -7.06 -2.56 -9.33
N LYS A 104 -7.95 -2.22 -8.39
CA LYS A 104 -9.30 -2.78 -8.28
C LYS A 104 -10.32 -1.72 -7.92
N LYS A 105 -11.59 -1.99 -8.23
CA LYS A 105 -12.70 -1.23 -7.64
C LYS A 105 -12.75 -1.50 -6.14
N LEU A 106 -12.96 -0.45 -5.37
CA LEU A 106 -13.13 -0.52 -3.92
C LEU A 106 -14.46 -1.22 -3.60
N PRO A 107 -14.53 -1.98 -2.48
CA PRO A 107 -15.79 -2.53 -1.99
C PRO A 107 -16.86 -1.45 -1.77
N THR A 108 -16.44 -0.28 -1.25
CA THR A 108 -17.29 0.90 -1.03
C THR A 108 -17.83 1.56 -2.30
N ALA A 109 -17.34 1.16 -3.47
CA ALA A 109 -17.76 1.64 -4.78
C ALA A 109 -18.36 0.52 -5.66
N GLY A 110 -18.87 -0.55 -5.04
CA GLY A 110 -19.49 -1.69 -5.72
C GLY A 110 -18.48 -2.63 -6.39
N GLY A 111 -17.22 -2.64 -5.93
CA GLY A 111 -16.22 -3.65 -6.27
C GLY A 111 -16.42 -4.96 -5.51
N SER A 112 -15.68 -6.02 -5.90
CA SER A 112 -15.65 -7.27 -5.13
C SER A 112 -15.09 -7.01 -3.73
N SER A 113 -15.73 -7.56 -2.70
CA SER A 113 -15.23 -7.53 -1.32
C SER A 113 -14.13 -8.57 -1.09
N ASP A 114 -13.08 -8.56 -1.92
CA ASP A 114 -11.96 -9.49 -1.74
C ASP A 114 -11.22 -9.13 -0.45
N THR A 115 -11.02 -10.12 0.42
CA THR A 115 -10.26 -9.98 1.66
C THR A 115 -8.85 -9.44 1.40
N GLY A 116 -8.39 -8.53 2.26
CA GLY A 116 -7.07 -7.91 2.18
C GLY A 116 -7.10 -6.40 2.44
N LEU A 117 -6.04 -5.73 1.99
CA LEU A 117 -5.79 -4.32 2.23
C LEU A 117 -6.00 -3.54 0.93
N TYR A 118 -6.76 -2.45 0.99
CA TYR A 118 -6.95 -1.53 -0.12
C TYR A 118 -6.27 -0.21 0.21
N PHE A 119 -5.28 0.18 -0.58
CA PHE A 119 -4.58 1.46 -0.45
C PHE A 119 -5.14 2.52 -1.38
N LYS A 120 -4.94 3.77 -0.99
CA LYS A 120 -5.38 4.97 -1.69
C LYS A 120 -4.81 5.00 -3.11
N LYS A 121 -5.70 5.19 -4.07
CA LYS A 121 -5.37 5.38 -5.50
C LYS A 121 -4.36 6.49 -5.77
N ARG A 122 -4.24 7.49 -4.89
CA ARG A 122 -3.22 8.57 -5.02
C ARG A 122 -1.80 8.02 -5.17
N MET A 123 -1.54 6.84 -4.62
CA MET A 123 -0.24 6.19 -4.73
C MET A 123 0.17 5.87 -6.17
N LEU A 124 -0.76 5.72 -7.12
CA LEU A 124 -0.43 5.56 -8.55
C LEU A 124 0.38 6.73 -9.12
N ARG A 125 0.28 7.91 -8.50
CA ARG A 125 1.06 9.10 -8.86
C ARG A 125 2.50 9.04 -8.35
N ARG A 126 2.87 8.11 -7.48
CA ARG A 126 4.24 8.01 -6.98
C ARG A 126 5.19 7.76 -8.15
N MET A 127 6.30 8.49 -8.21
CA MET A 127 7.29 8.34 -9.28
C MET A 127 8.01 6.99 -9.24
N ASP A 128 7.94 6.27 -8.13
CA ASP A 128 8.45 4.91 -7.96
C ASP A 128 7.37 3.83 -8.10
N ALA A 129 6.17 4.19 -8.54
CA ALA A 129 5.12 3.25 -8.91
C ALA A 129 5.30 2.78 -10.36
N ILE A 130 5.19 1.47 -10.58
CA ILE A 130 5.18 0.88 -11.92
C ILE A 130 3.94 -0.01 -12.01
N SER A 131 3.09 0.25 -12.99
CA SER A 131 1.85 -0.51 -13.21
C SER A 131 1.88 -1.24 -14.54
N TYR A 132 1.44 -2.49 -14.55
CA TYR A 132 1.32 -3.37 -15.72
C TYR A 132 -0.10 -3.92 -15.80
N ASP A 133 -0.57 -4.24 -17.01
CA ASP A 133 -1.88 -4.86 -17.24
C ASP A 133 -1.89 -6.39 -17.00
N HIS A 134 -0.71 -6.95 -16.73
CA HIS A 134 -0.46 -8.36 -16.46
C HIS A 134 0.53 -8.52 -15.31
N ASP A 135 0.74 -9.77 -14.90
CA ASP A 135 1.71 -10.12 -13.88
C ASP A 135 3.10 -10.07 -14.51
N ALA A 136 3.89 -9.07 -14.13
CA ALA A 136 5.23 -8.87 -14.67
C ALA A 136 6.30 -9.50 -13.77
N PHE A 137 5.91 -10.27 -12.75
CA PHE A 137 6.83 -10.95 -11.82
C PHE A 137 7.89 -10.00 -11.23
N GLY A 138 7.49 -8.76 -10.90
CA GLY A 138 8.44 -7.79 -10.34
C GLY A 138 9.48 -7.24 -11.34
N ARG A 139 9.24 -7.33 -12.66
CA ARG A 139 10.15 -6.73 -13.65
C ARG A 139 10.17 -5.21 -13.52
N VAL A 140 11.36 -4.67 -13.24
CA VAL A 140 11.58 -3.23 -12.99
C VAL A 140 12.80 -2.66 -13.74
N ARG A 141 13.29 -3.34 -14.78
CA ARG A 141 14.50 -2.95 -15.54
C ARG A 141 14.23 -2.83 -17.04
N ASP A 142 15.12 -2.10 -17.69
CA ASP A 142 15.31 -2.01 -19.14
C ASP A 142 14.09 -1.53 -19.94
N GLU A 143 14.09 -1.80 -21.24
CA GLU A 143 13.02 -1.45 -22.19
C GLU A 143 11.67 -2.09 -21.82
N TYR A 144 11.67 -3.10 -20.96
CA TYR A 144 10.43 -3.73 -20.49
C TYR A 144 9.52 -2.71 -19.81
N VAL A 145 10.08 -1.89 -18.91
CA VAL A 145 9.32 -0.86 -18.20
C VAL A 145 8.79 0.18 -19.17
N SER A 146 9.60 0.66 -20.12
CA SER A 146 9.16 1.67 -21.08
C SER A 146 8.08 1.17 -22.02
N ASN A 147 8.11 -0.13 -22.37
CA ASN A 147 7.21 -0.69 -23.39
C ASN A 147 5.88 -1.22 -22.83
N HIS A 148 5.81 -1.52 -21.52
CA HIS A 148 4.64 -2.21 -20.94
C HIS A 148 3.95 -1.44 -19.82
N ARG A 149 4.58 -0.39 -19.26
CA ARG A 149 3.99 0.32 -18.13
C ARG A 149 2.80 1.18 -18.56
N GLY A 150 1.76 1.18 -17.74
CA GLY A 150 0.71 2.19 -17.77
C GLY A 150 1.16 3.41 -16.98
N SER A 151 1.02 4.58 -17.57
CA SER A 151 1.43 5.87 -17.02
C SER A 151 0.28 6.88 -16.91
N THR A 152 -0.92 6.60 -17.43
CA THR A 152 -2.07 7.51 -17.34
C THR A 152 -3.23 6.91 -16.54
N PRO A 153 -4.13 7.74 -15.98
CA PRO A 153 -5.34 7.23 -15.33
C PRO A 153 -6.21 6.38 -16.26
N GLU A 154 -6.28 6.73 -17.55
CA GLU A 154 -6.98 5.95 -18.57
C GLU A 154 -6.39 4.54 -18.70
N GLU A 155 -5.07 4.41 -18.80
CA GLU A 155 -4.37 3.12 -18.88
C GLU A 155 -4.57 2.31 -17.59
N TRP A 156 -4.38 2.92 -16.42
CA TRP A 156 -4.58 2.26 -15.13
C TRP A 156 -6.01 1.72 -14.97
N LYS A 157 -7.01 2.46 -15.47
CA LYS A 157 -8.40 2.02 -15.47
C LYS A 157 -8.65 0.87 -16.44
N GLN A 158 -7.96 0.83 -17.57
CA GLN A 158 -7.98 -0.32 -18.47
C GLN A 158 -7.32 -1.54 -17.82
N PHE A 159 -6.19 -1.35 -17.13
CA PHE A 159 -5.45 -2.41 -16.45
C PHE A 159 -6.28 -3.04 -15.33
N ALA A 160 -7.06 -2.23 -14.61
CA ALA A 160 -7.97 -2.71 -13.58
C ALA A 160 -9.04 -3.70 -14.08
N ARG A 161 -9.28 -3.79 -15.40
CA ARG A 161 -10.15 -4.80 -16.01
C ARG A 161 -9.50 -6.17 -16.13
N ARG A 162 -8.17 -6.24 -15.99
CA ARG A 162 -7.39 -7.47 -16.02
C ARG A 162 -7.16 -7.96 -14.59
N GLY A 163 -7.61 -9.18 -14.29
CA GLY A 163 -7.47 -9.76 -12.95
C GLY A 163 -6.01 -9.97 -12.50
N SER A 164 -5.09 -10.10 -13.46
CA SER A 164 -3.65 -10.29 -13.26
C SER A 164 -2.83 -9.00 -13.29
N ASN A 165 -3.46 -7.82 -13.32
CA ASN A 165 -2.69 -6.56 -13.31
C ASN A 165 -1.81 -6.46 -12.06
N GLU A 166 -0.71 -5.73 -12.19
CA GLU A 166 0.29 -5.57 -11.14
C GLU A 166 0.66 -4.10 -11.00
N THR A 167 0.78 -3.62 -9.77
CA THR A 167 1.37 -2.32 -9.45
C THR A 167 2.39 -2.50 -8.34
N ILE A 168 3.62 -2.09 -8.63
CA ILE A 168 4.81 -2.32 -7.82
C ILE A 168 5.27 -0.97 -7.24
N PHE A 169 5.56 -0.94 -5.94
CA PHE A 169 6.20 0.19 -5.27
C PHE A 169 7.59 -0.18 -4.79
N LYS A 170 8.55 0.74 -4.94
CA LYS A 170 9.92 0.53 -4.45
C LYS A 170 10.02 0.81 -2.94
N TYR A 171 10.81 -0.02 -2.26
CA TYR A 171 11.17 0.09 -0.84
C TYR A 171 10.04 -0.21 0.15
N SER A 172 9.04 0.66 0.24
CA SER A 172 8.00 0.53 1.26
C SER A 172 6.75 1.38 1.00
N VAL A 173 5.69 0.96 1.67
CA VAL A 173 4.42 1.68 1.77
C VAL A 173 4.08 1.75 3.26
N THR A 174 3.85 2.96 3.78
CA THR A 174 3.34 3.12 5.14
C THR A 174 1.86 2.79 5.16
N LEU A 175 1.46 1.93 6.09
CA LEU A 175 0.10 1.40 6.19
C LEU A 175 -0.90 2.53 6.49
N LEU A 176 -0.72 3.24 7.59
CA LEU A 176 -1.76 4.14 8.12
C LEU A 176 -1.99 5.39 7.26
N ASP A 177 -0.94 5.89 6.60
CA ASP A 177 -1.06 7.08 5.73
C ASP A 177 -1.80 6.74 4.43
N ASN A 178 -1.65 5.50 3.97
CA ASN A 178 -2.05 5.09 2.63
C ASN A 178 -3.22 4.11 2.61
N ILE A 179 -3.63 3.54 3.74
CA ILE A 179 -4.77 2.62 3.77
C ILE A 179 -6.06 3.38 3.44
N ASP A 180 -6.87 2.80 2.56
CA ASP A 180 -8.21 3.26 2.23
C ASP A 180 -9.23 2.42 3.01
N VAL A 181 -9.22 1.11 2.80
CA VAL A 181 -10.16 0.14 3.41
C VAL A 181 -9.42 -1.17 3.71
N ILE A 182 -9.83 -1.85 4.78
CA ILE A 182 -9.42 -3.21 5.12
C ILE A 182 -10.65 -4.10 5.02
N VAL A 183 -10.56 -5.18 4.25
CA VAL A 183 -11.63 -6.19 4.16
C VAL A 183 -11.19 -7.46 4.86
N VAL A 184 -11.97 -7.88 5.84
CA VAL A 184 -11.75 -9.12 6.59
C VAL A 184 -12.81 -10.18 6.23
N GLY A 185 -12.55 -11.44 6.56
CA GLY A 185 -13.42 -12.56 6.20
C GLY A 185 -14.63 -12.76 7.13
N SER A 186 -14.65 -12.14 8.30
CA SER A 186 -15.75 -12.30 9.27
C SER A 186 -15.86 -11.15 10.28
N GLU A 187 -17.04 -11.01 10.91
CA GLU A 187 -17.24 -10.07 12.03
C GLU A 187 -16.31 -10.35 13.22
N ARG A 188 -15.98 -11.63 13.47
CA ARG A 188 -15.02 -12.01 14.50
C ARG A 188 -13.62 -11.47 14.20
N GLU A 189 -13.19 -11.57 12.94
CA GLU A 189 -11.90 -11.02 12.51
C GLU A 189 -11.91 -9.49 12.56
N LYS A 190 -13.04 -8.85 12.23
CA LYS A 190 -13.22 -7.40 12.37
C LYS A 190 -13.04 -6.96 13.81
N GLN A 191 -13.71 -7.60 14.77
CA GLN A 191 -13.57 -7.29 16.20
C GLN A 191 -12.12 -7.42 16.66
N ARG A 192 -11.45 -8.53 16.31
CA ARG A 192 -10.04 -8.74 16.64
C ARG A 192 -9.13 -7.66 16.04
N LEU A 193 -9.37 -7.25 14.80
CA LEU A 193 -8.61 -6.18 14.16
C LEU A 193 -8.84 -4.82 14.87
N LEU A 194 -10.08 -4.51 15.26
CA LEU A 194 -10.38 -3.30 16.02
C LEU A 194 -9.70 -3.31 17.40
N GLU A 195 -9.63 -4.46 18.08
CA GLU A 195 -8.88 -4.62 19.32
C GLU A 195 -7.38 -4.34 19.14
N VAL A 196 -6.77 -4.80 18.04
CA VAL A 196 -5.36 -4.50 17.70
C VAL A 196 -5.13 -2.99 17.62
N PHE A 197 -5.99 -2.28 16.89
CA PHE A 197 -5.91 -0.83 16.79
C PHE A 197 -6.15 -0.14 18.13
N HIS A 198 -7.12 -0.63 18.91
CA HIS A 198 -7.45 -0.09 20.23
C HIS A 198 -6.28 -0.22 21.21
N ASN A 199 -5.67 -1.42 21.30
CA ASN A 199 -4.52 -1.69 22.16
C ASN A 199 -3.30 -0.83 21.81
N ARG A 200 -3.19 -0.44 20.53
CA ARG A 200 -2.15 0.46 20.03
C ARG A 200 -2.54 1.94 20.11
N LYS A 201 -3.70 2.26 20.67
CA LYS A 201 -4.25 3.62 20.83
C LYS A 201 -4.44 4.35 19.50
N ILE A 202 -4.73 3.60 18.43
CA ILE A 202 -4.99 4.14 17.09
C ILE A 202 -6.50 4.12 16.85
N MET A 203 -7.16 5.25 17.08
CA MET A 203 -8.62 5.38 16.85
C MET A 203 -8.95 6.09 15.54
N LYS A 204 -8.00 6.90 15.05
CA LYS A 204 -8.13 7.68 13.83
C LYS A 204 -6.89 7.52 12.97
N LEU A 205 -7.11 7.48 11.66
CA LEU A 205 -6.05 7.59 10.68
C LEU A 205 -5.48 9.02 10.63
N PRO A 206 -4.28 9.22 10.06
CA PRO A 206 -3.71 10.54 9.83
C PRO A 206 -4.59 11.48 8.98
N ASP A 207 -5.47 10.92 8.14
CA ASP A 207 -6.45 11.68 7.34
C ASP A 207 -7.76 12.00 8.09
N GLY A 208 -7.86 11.63 9.37
CA GLY A 208 -8.97 11.94 10.25
C GLY A 208 -10.11 10.91 10.30
N ARG A 209 -10.13 9.93 9.38
CA ARG A 209 -11.13 8.85 9.39
C ARG A 209 -10.98 7.96 10.62
N LYS A 210 -12.07 7.44 11.16
CA LYS A 210 -12.00 6.44 12.23
C LYS A 210 -11.57 5.10 11.66
N VAL A 211 -10.84 4.32 12.47
CA VAL A 211 -10.44 2.97 12.09
C VAL A 211 -11.66 2.07 11.86
N GLU A 212 -12.73 2.24 12.65
CA GLU A 212 -13.97 1.46 12.50
C GLU A 212 -14.63 1.63 11.12
N ASP A 213 -14.52 2.84 10.54
CA ASP A 213 -15.15 3.19 9.26
C ASP A 213 -14.44 2.54 8.07
N ILE A 214 -13.17 2.13 8.24
CA ILE A 214 -12.35 1.54 7.16
C ILE A 214 -12.31 0.01 7.22
N VAL A 215 -12.85 -0.63 8.26
CA VAL A 215 -12.84 -2.10 8.40
C VAL A 215 -14.19 -2.69 7.99
N LEU A 216 -14.19 -3.41 6.88
CA LEU A 216 -15.36 -4.03 6.27
C LEU A 216 -15.27 -5.56 6.36
N VAL A 217 -16.43 -6.20 6.37
CA VAL A 217 -16.55 -7.66 6.24
C VAL A 217 -16.98 -7.98 4.81
N ARG A 218 -16.42 -9.07 4.26
CA ARG A 218 -16.70 -9.55 2.90
C ARG A 218 -18.18 -9.88 2.66
#